data_AF-A0A929D7M4-F1
#
_entry.id   AF-A0A929D7M4-F1
#
_cell.length_a   1.000
_cell.length_b   1.000
_cell.length_c   1.000
_cell.angle_alpha   90.00
_cell.angle_beta   90.00
_cell.angle_gamma   90.00
#
_symmetry.space_group_name_H-M   'P 1'
#
loop_
_entity.id
_entity.type
_entity.pdbx_description
1 polymer ?
#
loop_
_entity_poly.entity_id
_entity_poly.type
_entity_poly.pdbx_seq_one_letter_code
_entity_poly.pdbx_strand_id
1 'polypeptide(L)'
;GRLIFEQKEEIATKKVLFITTEKEKVQALIFEVPVGQIEEIKSSQKGFLGRKEMLELLFAPEADLSGATLRLHGTDNEEWAGMIGRVKSGEIAKERTQPKDEAAVEAVRAAPTKCPTCGATLSVEIVRGMREITCEYCGSVIRL
;
A
#
# COMPACT_ATOMS: atom_id res chain seq x y z
N GLY A 1 -7.42 2.46 -0.59
CA GLY A 1 -6.29 2.73 0.34
C GLY A 1 -5.03 2.13 -0.24
N ARG A 2 -3.86 2.55 0.22
CA ARG A 2 -2.57 1.94 -0.14
C ARG A 2 -1.93 1.34 1.11
N LEU A 3 -1.25 0.21 0.96
CA LEU A 3 -0.31 -0.31 1.94
C LEU A 3 1.06 0.28 1.60
N ILE A 4 1.68 0.93 2.57
CA ILE A 4 2.96 1.63 2.41
C ILE A 4 3.92 1.06 3.44
N PHE A 5 5.11 0.66 2.99
CA PHE A 5 6.18 0.21 3.88
C PHE A 5 7.41 1.10 3.66
N GLU A 6 7.83 1.77 4.73
CA GLU A 6 9.00 2.65 4.74
C GLU A 6 10.08 2.12 5.71
N GLN A 7 11.34 2.25 5.31
CA GLN A 7 12.45 2.20 6.25
C GLN A 7 12.45 3.51 7.02
N LYS A 8 12.60 3.44 8.34
CA LYS A 8 12.74 4.63 9.20
C LYS A 8 13.61 4.30 10.40
N GLU A 9 14.92 4.37 10.21
CA GLU A 9 15.89 4.01 11.25
C GLU A 9 17.17 4.85 11.19
N GLU A 10 17.92 4.82 12.29
CA GLU A 10 19.28 5.34 12.34
C GLU A 10 20.27 4.24 11.97
N ILE A 11 20.95 4.40 10.83
CA ILE A 11 22.02 3.49 10.40
C ILE A 11 23.37 4.05 10.83
N ALA A 12 24.26 3.17 11.32
CA ALA A 12 25.64 3.51 11.57
C ALA A 12 26.39 3.57 10.24
N THR A 13 26.83 4.76 9.82
CA THR A 13 27.56 4.94 8.55
C THR A 13 29.05 4.67 8.71
N LYS A 14 29.60 4.81 9.93
CA LYS A 14 31.01 4.57 10.23
C LYS A 14 31.24 3.98 11.61
N LYS A 15 32.18 3.03 11.68
CA LYS A 15 32.61 2.39 12.93
C LYS A 15 34.14 2.36 13.03
N VAL A 16 34.66 2.61 14.23
CA VAL A 16 36.09 2.46 14.57
C VAL A 16 36.18 1.58 15.81
N LEU A 17 36.90 0.46 15.72
CA LEU A 17 37.02 -0.53 16.82
C LEU A 17 35.66 -0.89 17.47
N PHE A 18 34.65 -1.19 16.64
CA PHE A 18 33.26 -1.49 17.04
C PHE A 18 32.46 -0.32 17.63
N ILE A 19 33.05 0.85 17.84
CA ILE A 19 32.36 2.05 18.27
C ILE A 19 31.78 2.75 17.05
N THR A 20 30.46 3.02 17.07
CA THR A 20 29.80 3.80 16.02
C THR A 20 30.20 5.26 16.17
N THR A 21 30.87 5.81 15.15
CA THR A 21 31.35 7.20 15.17
C THR A 21 30.42 8.15 14.44
N GLU A 22 29.68 7.66 13.45
CA GLU A 22 28.75 8.45 12.64
C GLU A 22 27.47 7.64 12.40
N LYS A 23 26.33 8.35 12.40
CA LYS A 23 25.00 7.80 12.15
C LYS A 23 24.24 8.70 11.21
N GLU A 24 23.33 8.09 10.45
CA GLU A 24 22.42 8.77 9.55
C GLU A 24 21.00 8.28 9.77
N LYS A 25 20.03 9.20 9.77
CA LYS A 25 18.60 8.85 9.75
C LYS A 25 18.19 8.60 8.32
N VAL A 26 17.84 7.36 8.01
CA VAL A 26 17.28 7.00 6.71
C VAL A 26 15.77 6.90 6.83
N GLN A 27 15.08 7.63 5.96
CA GLN A 27 13.66 7.45 5.71
C GLN A 27 13.46 7.22 4.21
N ALA A 28 13.05 6.01 3.83
CA ALA A 28 12.93 5.62 2.43
C ALA A 28 11.68 4.75 2.23
N LEU A 29 10.93 5.04 1.17
CA LEU A 29 9.86 4.15 0.71
C LEU A 29 10.48 2.87 0.16
N ILE A 30 10.11 1.73 0.73
CA ILE A 30 10.56 0.41 0.26
C ILE A 30 9.57 -0.15 -0.75
N PHE A 31 8.27 -0.09 -0.43
CA PHE A 31 7.22 -0.37 -1.41
C PHE A 31 5.91 0.31 -1.02
N GLU A 32 5.09 0.58 -2.05
CA GLU A 32 3.67 0.83 -1.88
C GLU A 32 2.85 -0.04 -2.82
N VAL A 33 1.68 -0.47 -2.39
CA VAL A 33 0.74 -1.21 -3.22
C VAL A 33 -0.69 -0.78 -2.91
N PRO A 34 -1.55 -0.54 -3.92
CA PRO A 34 -2.99 -0.42 -3.72
C PRO A 34 -3.52 -1.64 -2.95
N VAL A 35 -4.32 -1.41 -1.90
CA VAL A 35 -4.89 -2.51 -1.10
C VAL A 35 -5.79 -3.43 -1.96
N GLY A 36 -6.36 -2.92 -3.06
CA GLY A 36 -7.11 -3.72 -4.03
C GLY A 36 -6.26 -4.75 -4.78
N GLN A 37 -4.96 -4.48 -4.96
CA GLN A 37 -4.00 -5.37 -5.62
C GLN A 37 -3.38 -6.39 -4.67
N ILE A 38 -3.80 -6.46 -3.41
CA ILE A 38 -3.37 -7.52 -2.49
C ILE A 38 -4.30 -8.71 -2.70
N GLU A 39 -3.81 -9.76 -3.36
CA GLU A 39 -4.60 -10.94 -3.68
C GLU A 39 -4.77 -11.85 -2.47
N GLU A 40 -3.68 -12.10 -1.73
CA GLU A 40 -3.68 -12.99 -0.58
C GLU A 40 -2.96 -12.36 0.62
N ILE A 41 -3.47 -12.64 1.81
CA ILE A 41 -2.87 -12.26 3.09
C ILE A 41 -2.83 -13.51 3.96
N LYS A 42 -1.63 -13.90 4.38
CA LYS A 42 -1.40 -15.02 5.29
C LYS A 42 -0.70 -14.53 6.55
N SER A 43 -1.33 -14.75 7.69
CA SER A 43 -0.68 -14.66 9.01
C SER A 43 0.03 -15.97 9.32
N SER A 44 1.24 -15.91 9.89
CA SER A 44 1.89 -17.10 10.43
C SER A 44 2.87 -16.76 11.56
N GLN A 45 3.06 -17.72 12.47
CA GLN A 45 4.10 -17.65 13.48
C GLN A 45 5.29 -18.53 13.08
N LYS A 46 6.49 -17.94 13.04
CA LYS A 46 7.73 -18.66 12.68
C LYS A 46 8.81 -18.56 13.77
N GLY A 47 9.80 -19.46 13.72
CA GLY A 47 10.96 -19.49 14.62
C GLY A 47 10.78 -20.32 15.89
N PHE A 48 11.81 -20.37 16.73
CA PHE A 48 11.82 -21.17 17.95
C PHE A 48 10.71 -20.70 18.91
N LEU A 49 9.78 -21.62 19.22
CA LEU A 49 8.57 -21.38 20.02
C LEU A 49 7.58 -20.35 19.44
N GLY A 50 7.55 -20.15 18.12
CA GLY A 50 6.48 -19.34 17.47
C GLY A 50 6.53 -17.83 17.76
N ARG A 51 7.68 -17.30 18.19
CA ARG A 51 7.79 -15.90 18.65
C ARG A 51 7.90 -14.84 17.55
N LYS A 52 7.86 -15.21 16.27
CA LYS A 52 7.95 -14.26 15.16
C LYS A 52 6.61 -14.18 14.46
N GLU A 53 5.95 -13.05 14.64
CA GLU A 53 4.75 -12.65 13.92
C GLU A 53 5.13 -12.35 12.47
N MET A 54 4.57 -13.10 11.53
CA MET A 54 4.83 -12.96 10.10
C MET A 54 3.55 -12.65 9.35
N LEU A 55 3.63 -11.71 8.41
CA LEU A 55 2.58 -11.35 7.48
C LEU A 55 3.10 -11.55 6.06
N GLU A 56 2.52 -12.50 5.33
CA GLU A 56 2.85 -12.82 3.95
C GLU A 56 1.76 -12.28 3.04
N LEU A 57 2.16 -11.49 2.05
CA LEU A 57 1.29 -10.81 1.11
C LEU A 57 1.62 -11.28 -0.30
N LEU A 58 0.60 -11.70 -1.04
CA LEU A 58 0.68 -11.91 -2.47
C LEU A 58 0.02 -10.73 -3.18
N PHE A 59 0.71 -10.17 -4.17
CA PHE A 59 0.21 -9.04 -4.95
C PHE A 59 -0.21 -9.50 -6.34
N ALA A 60 -1.11 -8.73 -6.94
CA ALA A 60 -1.60 -8.96 -8.29
C ALA A 60 -0.46 -8.81 -9.33
N PRO A 61 -0.55 -9.48 -10.49
CA PRO A 61 0.48 -9.44 -11.52
C PRO A 61 0.83 -8.03 -12.02
N GLU A 62 -0.10 -7.08 -11.89
CA GLU A 62 0.07 -5.68 -12.31
C GLU A 62 0.81 -4.81 -11.28
N ALA A 63 1.12 -5.34 -10.09
CA ALA A 63 1.90 -4.64 -9.09
C ALA A 63 3.41 -4.70 -9.39
N ASP A 64 4.16 -3.69 -8.94
CA ASP A 64 5.62 -3.60 -9.13
C ASP A 64 6.40 -4.73 -8.44
N LEU A 65 5.77 -5.42 -7.50
CA LEU A 65 6.32 -6.55 -6.75
C LEU A 65 5.31 -7.71 -6.78
N SER A 66 5.80 -8.94 -6.76
CA SER A 66 4.94 -10.14 -6.68
C SER A 66 4.35 -10.38 -5.28
N GLY A 67 4.96 -9.79 -4.24
CA GLY A 67 4.54 -9.99 -2.86
C GLY A 67 5.54 -9.44 -1.87
N ALA A 68 5.21 -9.55 -0.59
CA ALA A 68 6.08 -9.17 0.52
C ALA A 68 5.92 -10.15 1.69
N THR A 69 7.02 -10.43 2.39
CA THR A 69 6.98 -11.13 3.68
C THR A 69 7.52 -10.20 4.75
N LEU A 70 6.66 -9.81 5.67
CA LEU A 70 6.96 -8.86 6.73
C LEU A 70 7.02 -9.59 8.06
N ARG A 71 8.06 -9.33 8.84
CA ARG A 71 8.07 -9.69 10.26
C ARG A 71 7.54 -8.50 11.05
N LEU A 72 6.50 -8.73 11.82
CA LEU A 72 5.93 -7.72 12.69
C LEU A 72 6.61 -7.75 14.07
N HIS A 73 6.78 -6.57 14.66
CA HIS A 73 7.44 -6.38 15.94
C HIS A 73 6.49 -5.62 16.88
N GLY A 74 6.22 -6.20 18.05
CA GLY A 74 5.37 -5.56 19.08
C GLY A 74 3.89 -5.44 18.70
N THR A 75 3.43 -6.25 17.75
CA THR A 75 2.04 -6.26 17.26
C THR A 75 1.72 -7.65 16.73
N ASP A 76 0.43 -7.94 16.52
CA ASP A 76 -0.10 -9.25 16.15
C ASP A 76 -0.35 -9.36 14.63
N ASN A 77 -0.01 -10.49 14.03
CA ASN A 77 -0.15 -10.66 12.58
C ASN A 77 -1.62 -10.80 12.11
N GLU A 78 -2.51 -11.36 12.93
CA GLU A 78 -3.90 -11.59 12.58
C GLU A 78 -4.67 -10.28 12.68
N GLU A 79 -4.34 -9.44 13.66
CA GLU A 79 -4.86 -8.08 13.78
C GLU A 79 -4.54 -7.25 12.53
N TRP A 80 -3.28 -7.27 12.06
CA TRP A 80 -2.88 -6.57 10.84
C TRP A 80 -3.56 -7.14 9.60
N ALA A 81 -3.62 -8.46 9.45
CA ALA A 81 -4.31 -9.10 8.34
C ALA A 81 -5.79 -8.70 8.30
N GLY A 82 -6.46 -8.72 9.47
CA GLY A 82 -7.83 -8.27 9.63
C GLY A 82 -8.00 -6.80 9.25
N MET A 83 -7.14 -5.92 9.75
CA MET A 83 -7.20 -4.49 9.41
C MET A 83 -7.07 -4.23 7.91
N ILE A 84 -6.11 -4.89 7.23
CA ILE A 84 -5.96 -4.77 5.77
C ILE A 84 -7.23 -5.28 5.07
N GLY A 85 -7.80 -6.39 5.53
CA GLY A 85 -9.08 -6.92 5.02
C GLY A 85 -10.23 -5.91 5.14
N ARG A 86 -10.33 -5.21 6.27
CA ARG A 86 -11.36 -4.18 6.52
C ARG A 86 -11.15 -2.93 5.66
N VAL A 87 -9.90 -2.58 5.36
CA VAL A 87 -9.58 -1.53 4.38
C VAL A 87 -10.00 -1.97 2.98
N LYS A 88 -9.69 -3.21 2.60
CA LYS A 88 -10.04 -3.79 1.29
C LYS A 88 -11.55 -3.86 1.07
N SER A 89 -12.31 -4.31 2.07
CA SER A 89 -13.77 -4.40 2.01
C SER A 89 -14.47 -3.04 2.12
N GLY A 90 -13.74 -1.99 2.49
CA GLY A 90 -14.30 -0.67 2.77
C GLY A 90 -15.07 -0.60 4.10
N GLU A 91 -15.09 -1.66 4.90
CA GLU A 91 -15.73 -1.67 6.23
C GLU A 91 -15.16 -0.59 7.14
N ILE A 92 -13.84 -0.35 7.06
CA ILE A 92 -13.16 0.67 7.86
C ILE A 92 -13.75 2.07 7.64
N ALA A 93 -14.40 2.32 6.50
CA ALA A 93 -15.04 3.60 6.23
C ALA A 93 -16.27 3.86 7.12
N LYS A 94 -16.83 2.82 7.76
CA LYS A 94 -17.96 2.92 8.71
C LYS A 94 -17.52 3.46 10.07
N GLU A 95 -16.23 3.39 10.40
CA GLU A 95 -15.68 3.89 11.66
C GLU A 95 -15.36 5.39 11.62
N ARG A 96 -15.60 6.05 10.49
CA ARG A 96 -15.33 7.49 10.35
C ARG A 96 -16.25 8.29 11.28
N THR A 97 -15.65 9.09 12.13
CA THR A 97 -16.34 10.04 13.01
C THR A 97 -16.69 11.36 12.33
N GLN A 98 -16.14 11.60 11.13
CA GLN A 98 -16.44 12.75 10.29
C GLN A 98 -17.14 12.29 9.00
N PRO A 99 -18.07 13.10 8.46
CA PRO A 99 -18.76 12.80 7.20
C PRO A 99 -17.77 12.52 6.06
N LYS A 100 -18.22 11.71 5.09
CA LYS A 100 -17.47 11.55 3.85
C LYS A 100 -17.41 12.91 3.15
N ASP A 101 -16.25 13.26 2.64
CA ASP A 101 -16.12 14.37 1.69
C ASP A 101 -16.92 14.00 0.43
N GLU A 102 -18.12 14.55 0.30
CA GLU A 102 -19.04 14.26 -0.79
C GLU A 102 -18.46 14.68 -2.14
N ALA A 103 -17.63 15.73 -2.17
CA ALA A 103 -16.95 16.17 -3.38
C ALA A 103 -15.94 15.12 -3.88
N ALA A 104 -15.21 14.48 -2.97
CA ALA A 104 -14.30 13.39 -3.32
C ALA A 104 -15.02 12.11 -3.78
N VAL A 105 -16.28 11.89 -3.37
CA VAL A 105 -17.10 10.75 -3.82
C VAL A 105 -17.68 11.01 -5.21
N GLU A 106 -18.18 12.21 -5.44
CA GLU A 106 -18.70 12.62 -6.75
C GLU A 106 -17.60 12.67 -7.81
N ALA A 107 -16.38 13.10 -7.47
CA ALA A 107 -15.24 13.07 -8.38
C ALA A 107 -14.93 11.65 -8.90
N VAL A 108 -14.97 10.63 -8.03
CA VAL A 108 -14.77 9.23 -8.46
C VAL A 108 -15.92 8.74 -9.34
N ARG A 109 -17.16 9.18 -9.09
CA ARG A 109 -18.33 8.83 -9.94
C ARG A 109 -18.29 9.51 -11.31
N ALA A 110 -17.79 10.74 -11.36
CA ALA A 110 -17.66 11.52 -12.58
C ALA A 110 -16.44 11.12 -13.42
N ALA A 111 -15.58 10.25 -12.89
CA ALA A 111 -14.36 9.85 -13.55
C ALA A 111 -14.65 9.14 -14.89
N PRO A 112 -13.88 9.45 -15.95
CA PRO A 112 -14.18 8.97 -17.29
C PRO A 112 -13.92 7.48 -17.44
N THR A 113 -14.87 6.74 -18.01
CA THR A 113 -14.70 5.32 -18.37
C THR A 113 -14.03 5.12 -19.73
N LYS A 114 -13.85 6.21 -20.48
CA LYS A 114 -13.15 6.24 -21.77
C LYS A 114 -12.07 7.30 -21.76
N CYS A 115 -10.93 7.00 -22.38
CA CYS A 115 -9.88 7.98 -22.59
C CYS A 115 -10.43 9.15 -23.42
N PRO A 116 -10.35 10.40 -22.93
CA PRO A 116 -10.81 11.57 -23.70
C PRO A 116 -9.92 11.84 -24.93
N THR A 117 -8.70 11.30 -24.96
CA THR A 117 -7.73 11.50 -26.04
C THR A 117 -7.91 10.49 -27.18
N CYS A 118 -8.04 9.19 -26.88
CA CYS A 118 -8.09 8.14 -27.89
C CYS A 118 -9.39 7.33 -27.92
N GLY A 119 -10.32 7.56 -26.97
CA GLY A 119 -11.61 6.86 -26.90
C GLY A 119 -11.56 5.44 -26.36
N ALA A 120 -10.37 4.90 -26.05
CA ALA A 120 -10.23 3.55 -25.49
C ALA A 120 -10.90 3.44 -24.12
N THR A 121 -11.47 2.27 -23.82
CA THR A 121 -12.03 1.97 -22.49
C THR A 121 -10.90 1.92 -21.47
N LEU A 122 -11.04 2.65 -20.38
CA LEU A 122 -10.08 2.62 -19.28
C LEU A 122 -10.43 1.46 -18.35
N SER A 123 -9.49 0.52 -18.20
CA SER A 123 -9.62 -0.66 -17.32
C SER A 123 -9.20 -0.37 -15.88
N VAL A 124 -8.56 0.78 -15.63
CA VAL A 124 -8.05 1.15 -14.31
C VAL A 124 -9.19 1.39 -13.32
N GLU A 125 -9.15 0.70 -12.18
CA GLU A 125 -10.08 0.94 -11.08
C GLU A 125 -9.74 2.26 -10.38
N ILE A 126 -10.63 3.24 -10.48
CA ILE A 126 -10.41 4.58 -9.92
C ILE A 126 -10.75 4.58 -8.42
N VAL A 127 -9.70 4.54 -7.59
CA VAL A 127 -9.82 4.65 -6.13
C VAL A 127 -9.69 6.10 -5.65
N ARG A 128 -10.31 6.39 -4.50
CA ARG A 128 -10.25 7.72 -3.88
C ARG A 128 -8.83 8.19 -3.63
N GLY A 129 -8.57 9.47 -3.92
CA GLY A 129 -7.29 10.12 -3.71
C GLY A 129 -6.36 10.07 -4.93
N MET A 130 -6.71 9.32 -5.98
CA MET A 130 -6.04 9.45 -7.27
C MET A 130 -6.39 10.80 -7.92
N ARG A 131 -5.37 11.49 -8.41
CA ARG A 131 -5.50 12.79 -9.09
C ARG A 131 -5.26 12.67 -10.60
N GLU A 132 -4.62 11.59 -11.01
CA GLU A 132 -4.30 11.33 -12.40
C GLU A 132 -4.27 9.82 -12.66
N ILE A 133 -4.59 9.44 -13.89
CA ILE A 133 -4.47 8.08 -14.43
C ILE A 133 -3.81 8.16 -15.81
N THR A 134 -3.01 7.15 -16.15
CA THR A 134 -2.36 7.07 -17.47
C THR A 134 -3.12 6.07 -18.34
N CYS A 135 -3.45 6.47 -19.58
CA CYS A 135 -4.07 5.57 -20.53
C CYS A 135 -3.05 4.53 -21.05
N GLU A 136 -3.33 3.25 -20.85
CA GLU A 136 -2.48 2.13 -21.33
C GLU A 136 -2.34 2.06 -22.86
N TYR A 137 -3.29 2.63 -23.61
CA TYR A 137 -3.31 2.56 -25.07
C TYR A 137 -2.55 3.67 -25.77
N CYS A 138 -2.65 4.91 -25.28
CA CYS A 138 -2.05 6.09 -25.93
C CYS A 138 -1.08 6.87 -25.04
N GLY A 139 -0.90 6.45 -23.79
CA GLY A 139 0.01 7.10 -22.83
C GLY A 139 -0.47 8.46 -22.31
N SER A 140 -1.68 8.92 -22.64
CA SER A 140 -2.16 10.22 -22.16
C SER A 140 -2.41 10.21 -20.65
N VAL A 141 -1.91 11.22 -19.94
CA VAL A 141 -2.21 11.46 -18.52
C VAL A 141 -3.54 12.20 -18.42
N ILE A 142 -4.51 11.58 -17.75
CA ILE A 142 -5.86 12.08 -17.55
C ILE A 142 -5.98 12.53 -16.10
N ARG A 143 -6.33 13.80 -15.88
CA ARG A 143 -6.63 14.31 -14.54
C ARG A 143 -8.07 14.00 -14.17
N LEU A 144 -8.25 13.53 -12.93
CA LEU A 144 -9.55 13.13 -12.37
C LEU A 144 -10.23 14.28 -11.62
#